data_AF-A0AAV4XX22-F1
#
_entry.id   AF-A0AAV4XX22-F1
#
_cell.length_a   1.000
_cell.length_b   1.000
_cell.length_c   1.000
_cell.angle_alpha   90.00
_cell.angle_beta   90.00
_cell.angle_gamma   90.00
#
_symmetry.space_group_name_H-M   'P 1'
#
loop_
_entity.id
_entity.type
_entity.pdbx_description
1 polymer ?
#
loop_
_entity_poly.entity_id
_entity_poly.type
_entity_poly.pdbx_seq_one_letter_code
_entity_poly.pdbx_strand_id
1 'polypeptide(L)'
;MPGHYLPHRPVIKSSSLTTKVRPVFDASFKQPVYSSLNKCLSAGSSLSEQISPLLLRFRANAIGVIADIKQAFLQLSVRPEDRNFLRFLWWNTEDRSKLEFFRHCRVVFGVTFESIPLEC
;
A
#
# COMPACT_ATOMS: atom_id res chain seq x y z
N MET A 1 -1.39 8.31 22.50
CA MET A 1 -0.64 7.17 21.90
C MET A 1 0.06 7.65 20.64
N PRO A 2 1.34 7.30 20.44
CA PRO A 2 2.08 7.63 19.22
C PRO A 2 1.36 7.06 18.00
N GLY A 3 1.45 7.76 16.87
CA GLY A 3 0.84 7.38 15.61
C GLY A 3 1.32 8.29 14.48
N HIS A 4 1.12 7.86 13.24
CA HIS A 4 1.60 8.57 12.05
C HIS A 4 0.42 8.84 11.10
N TYR A 5 0.42 10.04 10.51
CA TYR A 5 -0.57 10.43 9.52
C TYR A 5 0.05 10.42 8.14
N LEU A 6 -0.55 9.64 7.25
CA LEU A 6 -0.19 9.57 5.84
C LEU A 6 -0.84 10.74 5.10
N PRO A 7 -0.04 11.67 4.56
CA PRO A 7 -0.56 12.62 3.60
C PRO A 7 -1.05 11.86 2.37
N HIS A 8 -2.15 12.34 1.79
CA HIS A 8 -2.70 11.76 0.57
C HIS A 8 -3.11 12.83 -0.42
N ARG A 9 -3.14 12.44 -1.69
CA ARG A 9 -3.60 13.29 -2.79
C ARG A 9 -4.44 12.49 -3.78
N PRO A 10 -5.41 13.13 -4.45
CA PRO A 10 -6.14 12.50 -5.52
C PRO A 10 -5.27 12.39 -6.78
N VAL A 11 -5.29 11.23 -7.42
CA VAL A 11 -4.84 11.07 -8.80
C VAL A 11 -6.06 10.94 -9.70
N ILE A 12 -6.20 11.90 -10.61
CA ILE A 12 -7.30 12.00 -11.56
C ILE A 12 -6.72 11.78 -12.95
N LYS A 13 -7.21 10.77 -13.67
CA LYS A 13 -6.78 10.48 -15.04
C LYS A 13 -7.78 11.12 -16.01
N SER A 14 -7.45 12.31 -16.50
CA SER A 14 -8.31 13.12 -17.38
C SER A 14 -8.68 12.44 -18.70
N SER A 15 -7.89 11.46 -19.16
CA SER A 15 -8.12 10.71 -20.41
C SER A 15 -9.13 9.57 -20.29
N SER A 16 -9.73 9.36 -19.12
CA SER A 16 -10.74 8.31 -18.93
C SER A 16 -12.07 8.91 -18.49
N LEU A 17 -13.09 8.71 -19.32
CA LEU A 17 -14.47 9.15 -19.08
C LEU A 17 -15.13 8.49 -17.84
N THR A 18 -14.53 7.43 -17.28
CA THR A 18 -15.16 6.57 -16.25
C THR A 18 -14.29 6.28 -15.02
N THR A 19 -13.05 6.78 -14.92
CA THR A 19 -12.16 6.32 -13.85
C THR A 19 -12.45 6.98 -12.50
N LYS A 20 -12.79 6.14 -11.51
CA LYS A 20 -12.85 6.46 -10.08
C LYS A 20 -11.55 7.14 -9.59
N VAL A 21 -11.67 8.26 -8.87
CA VAL A 21 -10.53 8.96 -8.23
C VAL A 21 -9.72 7.97 -7.39
N ARG A 22 -8.39 7.97 -7.56
CA ARG A 22 -7.49 7.09 -6.81
C ARG A 22 -6.73 7.90 -5.75
N PRO A 23 -6.96 7.68 -4.45
CA PRO A 23 -6.14 8.31 -3.43
C PRO A 23 -4.75 7.66 -3.44
N VAL A 24 -3.71 8.49 -3.43
CA VAL A 24 -2.32 8.05 -3.28
C VAL A 24 -1.82 8.54 -1.93
N PHE A 25 -1.34 7.61 -1.11
CA PHE A 25 -0.77 7.89 0.21
C PHE A 25 0.76 7.97 0.09
N ASP A 26 1.37 8.97 0.73
CA ASP A 26 2.81 9.18 0.70
C ASP A 26 3.44 8.82 2.06
N ALA A 27 3.92 7.58 2.16
CA ALA A 27 4.66 7.08 3.31
C ALA A 27 6.15 7.44 3.28
N SER A 28 6.61 8.11 2.22
CA SER A 28 7.98 8.63 2.08
C SER A 28 8.11 10.05 2.64
N PHE A 29 6.98 10.72 2.89
CA PHE A 29 6.94 12.03 3.50
C PHE A 29 7.65 12.02 4.86
N LYS A 30 8.56 12.99 5.05
CA LYS A 30 9.32 13.19 6.27
C LYS A 30 9.12 14.62 6.76
N GLN A 31 9.07 14.79 8.06
CA GLN A 31 9.18 16.11 8.67
C GLN A 31 10.67 16.40 8.95
N PRO A 32 11.10 17.67 9.07
CA PRO A 32 12.52 18.00 9.28
C PRO A 32 13.17 17.25 10.47
N VAL A 33 12.38 16.96 11.51
CA VAL A 33 12.82 16.31 12.75
C VAL A 33 12.49 14.81 12.79
N TYR A 34 11.58 14.32 11.96
CA TYR A 34 11.05 12.95 12.04
C TYR A 34 11.31 12.16 10.76
N SER A 35 11.70 10.90 10.92
CA SER A 35 11.84 9.96 9.80
C SER A 35 10.50 9.68 9.13
N SER A 36 10.52 9.36 7.83
CA SER A 36 9.34 8.89 7.12
C SER A 36 8.95 7.49 7.56
N LEU A 37 7.68 7.12 7.38
CA LEU A 37 7.20 5.79 7.72
C LEU A 37 8.00 4.70 7.01
N ASN A 38 8.30 4.89 5.72
CA ASN A 38 9.08 3.93 4.94
C ASN A 38 10.52 3.73 5.44
N LYS A 39 11.11 4.72 6.14
CA LYS A 39 12.44 4.58 6.75
C LYS A 39 12.40 3.83 8.08
N CYS A 40 11.25 3.85 8.76
CA CYS A 40 11.04 3.13 10.01
C CYS A 40 10.63 1.67 9.80
N LEU A 41 10.24 1.30 8.57
CA LEU A 41 9.83 -0.06 8.21
C LEU A 41 11.00 -0.82 7.57
N SER A 42 11.15 -2.09 7.98
CA SER A 42 12.09 -3.00 7.35
C SER A 42 11.60 -3.38 5.95
N ALA A 43 12.45 -3.20 4.94
CA ALA A 43 12.19 -3.74 3.62
C ALA A 43 12.44 -5.24 3.63
N GLY A 44 11.47 -6.02 3.14
CA GLY A 44 11.70 -7.45 2.93
C GLY A 44 12.65 -7.71 1.77
N SER A 45 13.09 -8.96 1.65
CA SER A 45 13.92 -9.40 0.53
C SER A 45 13.20 -9.15 -0.80
N SER A 46 13.94 -8.62 -1.78
CA SER A 46 13.40 -8.37 -3.11
C SER A 46 13.10 -9.69 -3.80
N LEU A 47 11.84 -9.90 -4.21
CA LEU A 47 11.46 -11.05 -5.02
C LEU A 47 11.94 -10.93 -6.48
N SER A 48 12.52 -9.79 -6.87
CA SER A 48 13.00 -9.56 -8.24
C SER A 48 14.05 -10.58 -8.68
N GLU A 49 14.91 -11.03 -7.77
CA GLU A 49 15.94 -12.04 -8.05
C GLU A 49 15.33 -13.41 -8.37
N GLN A 50 14.11 -13.67 -7.90
CA GLN A 50 13.40 -14.93 -8.14
C GLN A 50 12.64 -14.96 -9.46
N ILE A 51 12.47 -13.82 -10.15
CA ILE A 51 11.69 -13.75 -11.40
C ILE A 51 12.34 -14.58 -12.50
N SER A 52 13.65 -14.45 -12.71
CA SER A 52 14.38 -15.17 -13.77
C SER A 52 14.27 -16.70 -13.63
N PRO A 53 14.60 -17.31 -12.48
CA PRO A 53 14.43 -18.75 -12.31
C PRO A 53 12.95 -19.19 -12.33
N LEU A 54 12.02 -18.35 -11.84
CA LEU A 54 10.58 -18.64 -11.91
C LEU A 54 10.09 -18.72 -13.36
N LEU A 55 10.50 -17.79 -14.23
CA LEU A 55 10.14 -17.79 -15.65
C LEU A 55 10.72 -19.00 -16.38
N LEU A 56 11.96 -19.40 -16.06
CA LEU A 56 12.57 -20.61 -16.62
C LEU A 56 11.77 -21.87 -16.24
N ARG A 57 11.38 -21.99 -14.96
CA ARG A 57 10.53 -23.10 -14.49
C ARG A 57 9.14 -23.08 -15.11
N PHE A 58 8.54 -21.90 -15.25
CA PHE A 58 7.23 -21.74 -15.89
C PHE A 58 7.24 -22.23 -17.34
N ARG A 59 8.36 -22.06 -18.06
CA ARG A 59 8.55 -22.52 -19.44
C ARG A 59 8.89 -24.01 -19.58
N ALA A 60 9.23 -24.70 -18.49
CA ALA A 60 9.69 -26.09 -18.55
C ALA A 60 8.57 -27.10 -18.86
N ASN A 61 7.32 -26.74 -18.58
CA ASN A 61 6.16 -27.61 -18.78
C ASN A 61 5.34 -27.15 -20.00
N ALA A 62 4.60 -28.09 -20.60
CA ALA A 62 3.77 -27.82 -21.78
C ALA A 62 2.57 -26.89 -21.50
N ILE A 63 2.14 -26.78 -20.24
CA ILE A 63 0.99 -25.98 -19.83
C ILE A 63 1.38 -25.09 -18.66
N GLY A 64 1.12 -23.78 -18.79
CA GLY A 64 1.30 -22.79 -17.73
C GLY A 64 0.00 -22.08 -17.40
N VAL A 65 -0.25 -21.82 -16.11
CA VAL A 65 -1.41 -21.08 -15.62
C VAL A 65 -0.95 -19.75 -15.03
N ILE A 66 -1.60 -18.67 -15.43
CA ILE A 66 -1.40 -17.32 -14.89
C ILE A 66 -2.72 -16.80 -14.34
N ALA A 67 -2.65 -16.08 -13.23
CA ALA A 67 -3.80 -15.40 -12.64
C ALA A 67 -3.35 -14.06 -12.08
N ASP A 68 -4.19 -13.04 -12.25
CA ASP A 68 -4.00 -11.74 -11.62
C ASP A 68 -4.84 -11.67 -10.33
N ILE A 69 -4.18 -11.42 -9.20
CA ILE A 69 -4.89 -11.23 -7.92
C ILE A 69 -5.30 -9.77 -7.84
N LYS A 70 -6.58 -9.53 -8.15
CA LYS A 70 -7.17 -8.20 -8.03
C LYS A 70 -6.95 -7.62 -6.64
N GLN A 71 -6.26 -6.48 -6.58
CA GLN A 71 -6.02 -5.73 -5.34
C GLN A 71 -5.34 -6.56 -4.23
N ALA A 72 -4.31 -7.34 -4.57
CA ALA A 72 -3.60 -8.23 -3.64
C ALA A 72 -3.28 -7.59 -2.26
N PHE A 73 -2.75 -6.35 -2.22
CA PHE A 73 -2.44 -5.69 -0.95
C PHE A 73 -3.65 -5.42 -0.05
N LEU A 74 -4.83 -5.18 -0.64
CA LEU A 74 -6.05 -4.98 0.13
C LEU A 74 -6.57 -6.28 0.76
N GLN A 75 -6.07 -7.44 0.32
CA GLN A 75 -6.37 -8.73 0.95
C GLN A 75 -5.55 -8.95 2.24
N LEU A 76 -4.44 -8.23 2.42
CA LEU A 76 -3.58 -8.36 3.61
C LEU A 76 -4.10 -7.49 4.76
N SER A 77 -4.38 -8.10 5.90
CA SER A 77 -4.78 -7.39 7.12
C SER A 77 -3.60 -6.82 7.87
N VAL A 78 -3.76 -5.60 8.38
CA VAL A 78 -2.81 -4.97 9.30
C VAL A 78 -3.23 -5.28 10.73
N ARG A 79 -2.25 -5.67 11.56
CA ARG A 79 -2.47 -5.95 12.98
C ARG A 79 -3.05 -4.73 13.68
N PRO A 80 -4.03 -4.87 14.60
CA PRO A 80 -4.71 -3.73 15.21
C PRO A 80 -3.77 -2.70 15.84
N GLU A 81 -2.64 -3.16 16.38
CA GLU A 81 -1.62 -2.34 17.06
C GLU A 81 -0.92 -1.40 16.07
N ASP A 82 -0.68 -1.88 14.84
CA ASP A 82 0.08 -1.16 13.80
C ASP A 82 -0.79 -0.18 12.99
N ARG A 83 -2.12 -0.30 13.05
CA ARG A 83 -3.06 0.57 12.31
C ARG A 83 -2.94 2.05 12.69
N ASN A 84 -2.36 2.35 13.84
CA ASN A 84 -2.12 3.71 14.29
C ASN A 84 -1.05 4.46 13.48
N PHE A 85 -0.23 3.75 12.69
CA PHE A 85 0.76 4.34 11.79
C PHE A 85 0.24 4.56 10.36
N LEU A 86 -0.95 4.03 10.05
CA LEU A 86 -1.61 4.17 8.75
C LEU A 86 -2.86 5.06 8.87
N ARG A 87 -2.77 6.13 9.66
CA ARG A 87 -3.87 7.10 9.78
C ARG A 87 -3.88 8.03 8.59
N PHE A 88 -5.04 8.53 8.22
CA PHE A 88 -5.15 9.64 7.27
C PHE A 88 -6.31 10.55 7.64
N LEU A 89 -6.24 11.79 7.19
CA LEU A 89 -7.21 12.82 7.49
C LEU A 89 -8.18 12.97 6.32
N TRP A 90 -9.46 13.18 6.59
CA TRP A 90 -10.48 13.37 5.56
C TRP A 90 -11.47 14.44 6.01
N TRP A 91 -11.93 15.27 5.08
CA TRP A 91 -12.97 16.26 5.36
C TRP A 91 -14.32 15.58 5.45
N ASN A 92 -15.10 15.89 6.49
CA ASN A 92 -16.45 15.38 6.60
C ASN A 92 -17.28 15.83 5.37
N THR A 93 -18.15 14.93 4.90
CA THR A 93 -18.89 15.12 3.65
C THR A 93 -20.06 16.10 3.81
N GLU A 94 -20.67 16.14 5.00
CA GLU A 94 -21.78 17.01 5.35
C GLU A 94 -21.28 18.39 5.83
N ASP A 95 -20.22 18.39 6.64
CA ASP A 95 -19.58 19.60 7.15
C ASP A 95 -18.09 19.64 6.80
N ARG A 96 -17.75 20.35 5.73
CA ARG A 96 -16.37 20.50 5.26
C ARG A 96 -15.46 21.27 6.22
N SER A 97 -15.99 21.88 7.27
CA SER A 97 -15.18 22.51 8.33
C SER A 97 -14.65 21.49 9.35
N LYS A 98 -15.23 20.29 9.38
CA LYS A 98 -14.88 19.22 10.32
C LYS A 98 -13.90 18.23 9.69
N LEU A 99 -12.77 18.04 10.36
CA LEU A 99 -11.75 17.06 9.98
C LEU A 99 -11.96 15.75 10.73
N GLU A 100 -11.99 14.64 9.99
CA GLU A 100 -12.07 13.29 10.53
C GLU A 100 -10.76 12.54 10.29
N PHE A 101 -10.45 11.58 11.16
CA PHE A 101 -9.32 10.70 10.96
C PHE A 101 -9.79 9.27 10.74
N PHE A 102 -9.20 8.62 9.77
CA PHE A 102 -9.43 7.23 9.43
C PHE A 102 -8.14 6.44 9.59
N ARG A 103 -8.28 5.11 9.70
CA ARG A 103 -7.15 4.18 9.81
C ARG A 103 -7.31 3.10 8.77
N HIS A 104 -6.25 2.79 8.04
CA HIS A 104 -6.27 1.61 7.18
C HIS A 104 -6.20 0.34 8.03
N CYS A 105 -7.09 -0.61 7.73
CA CYS A 105 -7.07 -1.95 8.31
C CYS A 105 -6.31 -2.95 7.40
N ARG A 106 -5.92 -2.52 6.20
CA ARG A 106 -5.27 -3.33 5.17
C ARG A 106 -4.02 -2.62 4.68
N VAL A 107 -3.10 -3.38 4.06
CA VAL A 107 -1.87 -2.81 3.50
C VAL A 107 -2.22 -1.83 2.37
N VAL A 108 -1.62 -0.64 2.42
CA VAL A 108 -1.83 0.41 1.41
C VAL A 108 -0.64 0.51 0.46
N PHE A 109 -0.94 0.87 -0.78
CA PHE A 109 0.08 1.18 -1.77
C PHE A 109 0.92 2.39 -1.32
N GLY A 110 2.24 2.32 -1.54
CA GLY A 110 3.19 3.39 -1.21
C GLY A 110 3.94 3.19 0.10
N VAL A 111 3.55 2.20 0.91
CA VAL A 111 4.25 1.80 2.15
C VAL A 111 5.26 0.70 1.84
N THR A 112 6.45 0.80 2.43
CA THR A 112 7.44 -0.30 2.45
C THR A 112 6.90 -1.44 3.31
N PHE A 113 6.82 -2.66 2.78
CA PHE A 113 6.40 -3.83 3.55
C PHE A 113 7.42 -4.96 3.39
N GLU A 114 7.49 -5.84 4.40
CA GLU A 114 8.21 -7.10 4.30
C GLU A 114 7.55 -7.96 3.22
N SER A 115 8.35 -8.49 2.29
CA SER A 115 7.90 -9.39 1.24
C SER A 115 7.04 -10.49 1.87
N ILE A 116 5.85 -10.69 1.29
CA ILE A 116 4.92 -11.74 1.71
C ILE A 116 5.71 -13.05 1.71
N PRO A 117 5.92 -13.73 2.86
CA PRO A 117 6.40 -15.09 2.83
C PRO A 117 5.35 -15.87 2.04
N LEU A 118 5.75 -16.44 0.91
CA LEU A 118 4.88 -17.29 0.08
C LEU A 118 4.57 -18.64 0.77
N GLU A 119 4.72 -18.73 2.09
CA GLU A 119 4.29 -19.87 2.89
C GLU A 119 2.84 -19.61 3.35
N CYS A 120 1.92 -19.88 2.42
CA CYS A 120 0.62 -20.44 2.76
C CYS A 120 0.73 -21.96 2.77
#